data_AF-A0A967FK44-F1
#
_entry.id   AF-A0A967FK44-F1
#
_cell.length_a   1.000
_cell.length_b   1.000
_cell.length_c   1.000
_cell.angle_alpha   90.00
_cell.angle_beta   90.00
_cell.angle_gamma   90.00
#
_symmetry.space_group_name_H-M   'P 1'
#
loop_
_entity.id
_entity.type
_entity.pdbx_description
1 polymer ?
#
loop_
_entity_poly.entity_id
_entity_poly.type
_entity_poly.pdbx_seq_one_letter_code
_entity_poly.pdbx_strand_id
1 'polypeptide(L)'
;LSPYPLRTAVSKLWDPQETEQKESPQNIHLRPRIVYDGRLVLQRQAWLVPKALLPFRQPEESDSTYSIRLQAWRLEHRIPDEVFVYIFGRGTLQNVELEERQRIGRDDYKPQYICFENPFLVTLFEKLLRKVPATLTIEEMLPNSEQLLAIGEHRHVTEFVLQWYDQAEDT
;
A
#
# COMPACT_ATOMS: atom_id res chain seq x y z
N LEU A 1 26.08 12.24 19.85
CA LEU A 1 24.81 11.47 19.73
C LEU A 1 24.35 11.58 18.28
N SER A 2 23.78 10.52 17.70
CA SER A 2 23.29 10.59 16.30
C SER A 2 22.14 11.60 16.20
N PRO A 3 22.13 12.50 15.19
CA PRO A 3 21.06 13.48 15.02
C PRO A 3 19.69 12.83 14.70
N TYR A 4 19.68 11.52 14.38
CA TYR A 4 18.47 10.74 14.15
C TYR A 4 18.46 9.51 15.07
N PRO A 5 18.20 9.69 16.37
CA PRO A 5 18.27 8.61 17.35
C PRO A 5 17.29 7.48 17.02
N LEU A 6 16.08 7.82 16.53
CA LEU A 6 15.08 6.85 16.08
C LEU A 6 15.55 6.04 14.87
N ARG A 7 16.05 6.71 13.82
CA ARG A 7 16.57 6.01 12.62
C ARG A 7 17.73 5.08 13.00
N THR A 8 18.61 5.52 13.90
CA THR A 8 19.77 4.74 14.34
C THR A 8 19.35 3.53 15.17
N ALA A 9 18.36 3.69 16.06
CA ALA A 9 17.81 2.59 16.86
C ALA A 9 17.09 1.57 15.97
N VAL A 10 16.26 2.03 15.03
CA VAL A 10 15.55 1.17 14.08
C VAL A 10 16.55 0.42 13.18
N SER A 11 17.54 1.09 12.60
CA SER A 11 18.53 0.43 11.74
C SER A 11 19.41 -0.59 12.47
N LYS A 12 19.63 -0.45 13.78
CA LYS A 12 20.38 -1.44 14.57
C LYS A 12 19.55 -2.68 14.92
N LEU A 13 18.24 -2.51 15.05
CA LEU A 13 17.28 -3.59 15.32
C LEU A 13 16.80 -4.26 14.02
N TRP A 14 16.99 -3.60 12.89
CA TRP A 14 16.57 -4.06 11.57
C TRP A 14 17.66 -4.92 10.94
N ASP A 15 17.45 -6.23 10.88
CA ASP A 15 18.23 -7.15 10.05
C ASP A 15 17.59 -7.24 8.65
N PRO A 16 18.25 -6.73 7.59
CA PRO A 16 17.73 -6.84 6.23
C PRO A 16 17.55 -8.30 5.79
N GLN A 17 18.33 -9.25 6.33
CA GLN A 17 18.31 -10.65 5.90
C GLN A 17 17.16 -11.46 6.51
N GLU A 18 16.63 -11.09 7.68
CA GLU A 18 15.45 -11.74 8.27
C GLU A 18 14.14 -11.35 7.57
N THR A 19 14.10 -10.19 6.90
CA THR A 19 12.89 -9.69 6.22
C THR A 19 12.74 -10.25 4.81
N GLU A 20 13.78 -10.87 4.24
CA GLU A 20 13.66 -11.75 3.07
C GLU A 20 13.04 -13.10 3.47
N GLN A 21 11.90 -13.08 4.15
CA GLN A 21 10.98 -14.20 4.08
C GLN A 21 10.60 -14.32 2.60
N LYS A 22 11.28 -15.24 1.90
CA LYS A 22 11.11 -15.54 0.47
C LYS A 22 9.66 -15.37 0.10
N GLU A 23 9.35 -14.29 -0.65
CA GLU A 23 8.04 -14.04 -1.23
C GLU A 23 7.67 -15.31 -2.00
N SER A 24 6.88 -16.17 -1.35
CA SER A 24 6.46 -17.41 -1.96
C SER A 24 5.38 -17.04 -2.96
N PRO A 25 5.50 -17.43 -4.24
CA PRO A 25 4.55 -17.01 -5.28
C PRO A 25 3.13 -17.55 -5.08
N GLN A 26 2.93 -18.36 -4.03
CA GLN A 26 1.69 -19.08 -3.73
C GLN A 26 0.83 -18.41 -2.66
N ASN A 27 1.36 -17.46 -1.88
CA ASN A 27 0.61 -16.83 -0.79
C ASN A 27 0.68 -15.30 -0.82
N ILE A 28 -0.41 -14.65 -0.38
CA ILE A 28 -0.43 -13.21 -0.09
C ILE A 28 0.21 -12.98 1.27
N HIS A 29 1.22 -12.11 1.32
CA HIS A 29 1.92 -11.78 2.57
C HIS A 29 1.30 -10.55 3.22
N LEU A 30 0.91 -10.68 4.49
CA LEU A 30 0.38 -9.58 5.28
C LEU A 30 1.51 -8.85 5.99
N ARG A 31 1.66 -7.56 5.71
CA ARG A 31 2.47 -6.64 6.49
C ARG A 31 1.57 -5.95 7.53
N PRO A 32 1.74 -6.20 8.83
CA PRO A 32 0.83 -5.69 9.85
C PRO A 32 0.96 -4.17 10.03
N ARG A 33 -0.09 -3.56 10.58
CA ARG A 33 -0.06 -2.18 11.07
C ARG A 33 0.88 -2.07 12.28
N ILE A 34 1.78 -1.10 12.27
CA ILE A 34 2.66 -0.79 13.42
C ILE A 34 2.16 0.50 14.06
N VAL A 35 1.80 0.43 15.34
CA VAL A 35 1.30 1.56 16.12
C VAL A 35 2.17 1.76 17.35
N TYR A 36 2.74 2.94 17.49
CA TYR A 36 3.49 3.36 18.67
C TYR A 36 2.55 3.97 19.71
N ASP A 37 2.66 3.49 20.95
CA ASP A 37 1.87 3.94 22.11
C ASP A 37 0.35 4.00 21.85
N GLY A 38 -0.16 3.10 20.99
CA GLY A 38 -1.58 3.04 20.62
C GLY A 38 -2.13 4.26 19.87
N ARG A 39 -1.29 5.24 19.51
CA ARG A 39 -1.72 6.54 18.96
C ARG A 39 -1.08 6.89 17.63
N LEU A 40 0.19 6.53 17.45
CA LEU A 40 0.95 6.94 16.26
C LEU A 40 1.14 5.75 15.33
N VAL A 41 0.45 5.77 14.19
CA VAL A 41 0.63 4.75 13.14
C VAL A 41 1.96 5.02 12.44
N LEU A 42 2.95 4.15 12.66
CA LEU A 42 4.27 4.21 12.02
C LEU A 42 4.27 3.52 10.65
N GLN A 43 3.42 2.49 10.51
CA GLN A 43 3.25 1.73 9.27
C GLN A 43 1.79 1.30 9.16
N ARG A 44 1.19 1.50 7.99
CA ARG A 44 -0.14 0.99 7.66
C ARG A 44 -0.08 -0.51 7.32
N GLN A 45 -1.18 -1.21 7.58
CA GLN A 45 -1.32 -2.59 7.14
C GLN A 45 -1.30 -2.65 5.62
N ALA A 46 -0.58 -3.64 5.08
CA ALA A 46 -0.50 -3.87 3.65
C ALA A 46 -0.52 -5.35 3.31
N TRP A 47 -0.93 -5.67 2.09
CA TRP A 47 -0.93 -6.98 1.49
C TRP A 47 0.03 -6.94 0.31
N LEU A 48 1.04 -7.81 0.33
CA LEU A 48 1.92 -8.05 -0.79
C LEU A 48 1.35 -9.23 -1.56
N VAL A 49 0.81 -8.95 -2.74
CA VAL A 49 0.08 -9.91 -3.57
C VAL A 49 0.97 -10.31 -4.74
N PRO A 50 1.50 -11.54 -4.77
CA PRO A 50 2.20 -12.06 -5.93
C PRO A 50 1.31 -11.98 -7.17
N LYS A 51 1.90 -11.68 -8.33
CA LYS A 51 1.19 -11.54 -9.60
C LYS A 51 0.33 -12.76 -9.94
N ALA A 52 0.81 -13.95 -9.59
CA ALA A 52 0.08 -15.21 -9.81
C ALA A 52 -1.25 -15.31 -9.05
N LEU A 53 -1.42 -14.54 -7.97
CA LEU A 53 -2.62 -14.51 -7.13
C LEU A 53 -3.52 -13.30 -7.37
N LEU A 54 -3.13 -12.42 -8.30
CA LEU A 54 -3.94 -11.24 -8.61
C LEU A 54 -5.27 -11.66 -9.24
N PRO A 55 -6.37 -10.99 -8.90
CA PRO A 55 -7.69 -11.32 -9.41
C PRO A 55 -7.86 -10.78 -10.83
N PHE A 56 -7.10 -11.29 -11.81
CA PHE A 56 -7.27 -10.94 -13.21
C PHE A 56 -8.66 -11.34 -13.70
N ARG A 57 -9.26 -10.50 -14.54
CA ARG A 57 -10.50 -10.83 -15.24
C ARG A 57 -10.29 -12.01 -16.18
N GLN A 58 -11.20 -12.96 -16.17
CA GLN A 58 -11.16 -14.11 -17.09
C GLN A 58 -11.67 -13.72 -18.48
N PRO A 59 -11.24 -14.42 -19.55
CA PRO A 59 -11.84 -14.27 -20.86
C PRO A 59 -13.37 -14.40 -20.76
N GLU A 60 -14.10 -13.52 -21.45
CA GLU A 60 -15.58 -13.54 -21.53
C GLU A 60 -16.32 -13.24 -20.21
N GLU A 61 -15.61 -12.88 -19.13
CA GLU A 61 -16.22 -12.51 -17.85
C GLU A 61 -16.88 -11.12 -17.93
N SER A 62 -18.19 -11.07 -17.67
CA SER A 62 -18.94 -9.82 -17.61
C SER A 62 -18.47 -8.93 -16.45
N ASP A 63 -18.71 -7.62 -16.54
CA ASP A 63 -18.34 -6.66 -15.48
C ASP A 63 -18.94 -7.05 -14.12
N SER A 64 -20.22 -7.43 -14.10
CA SER A 64 -20.91 -7.83 -12.87
C SER A 64 -20.33 -9.10 -12.23
N THR A 65 -20.03 -10.11 -13.05
CA THR A 65 -19.44 -11.38 -12.58
C THR A 65 -18.05 -11.13 -12.00
N TYR A 66 -17.25 -10.32 -12.71
CA TYR A 66 -15.93 -9.90 -12.25
C TYR A 66 -16.00 -9.14 -10.93
N SER A 67 -16.90 -8.15 -10.81
CA SER A 67 -17.08 -7.38 -9.57
C SER A 67 -17.44 -8.26 -8.37
N ILE A 68 -18.33 -9.24 -8.54
CA ILE A 68 -18.71 -10.17 -7.45
C ILE A 68 -17.51 -11.03 -7.04
N ARG A 69 -16.79 -11.61 -8.00
CA ARG A 69 -15.61 -12.43 -7.72
C ARG A 69 -14.49 -11.62 -7.06
N LEU A 70 -14.29 -10.38 -7.51
CA LEU A 70 -13.31 -9.47 -6.92
C LEU A 70 -13.67 -9.13 -5.47
N GLN A 71 -14.94 -8.87 -5.17
CA GLN A 71 -15.40 -8.63 -3.80
C GLN A 71 -15.23 -9.88 -2.92
N ALA A 72 -15.53 -11.08 -3.43
CA ALA A 72 -15.31 -12.33 -2.71
C ALA A 72 -13.82 -12.54 -2.38
N TRP A 73 -12.93 -12.37 -3.37
CA TRP A 73 -11.48 -12.44 -3.19
C TRP A 73 -10.97 -11.41 -2.16
N ARG A 74 -11.47 -10.18 -2.22
CA ARG A 74 -11.14 -9.12 -1.27
C ARG A 74 -11.49 -9.52 0.17
N LEU A 75 -12.71 -10.03 0.37
CA LEU A 75 -13.20 -10.45 1.69
C LEU A 75 -12.44 -11.67 2.22
N GLU A 76 -12.13 -12.64 1.36
CA GLU A 76 -11.33 -13.83 1.69
C GLU A 76 -9.97 -13.43 2.27
N HIS A 77 -9.30 -12.45 1.65
CA HIS A 77 -8.00 -11.95 2.08
C HIS A 77 -8.07 -10.78 3.08
N ARG A 78 -9.28 -10.43 3.53
CA ARG A 78 -9.56 -9.35 4.51
C ARG A 78 -9.02 -7.98 4.07
N ILE A 79 -9.02 -7.71 2.78
CA ILE A 79 -8.61 -6.43 2.21
C ILE A 79 -9.78 -5.42 2.39
N PRO A 80 -9.54 -4.18 2.87
CA PRO A 80 -10.58 -3.16 3.01
C PRO A 80 -11.18 -2.74 1.66
N ASP A 81 -12.37 -2.12 1.68
CA ASP A 81 -12.99 -1.60 0.44
C ASP A 81 -12.20 -0.42 -0.14
N GLU A 82 -11.63 0.41 0.75
CA GLU A 82 -10.84 1.58 0.40
C GLU A 82 -9.34 1.31 0.64
N VAL A 83 -8.54 1.37 -0.41
CA VAL A 83 -7.11 1.04 -0.38
C VAL A 83 -6.28 1.94 -1.29
N PHE A 84 -4.97 1.96 -1.05
CA PHE A 84 -3.98 2.46 -1.98
C PHE A 84 -3.22 1.30 -2.61
N VAL A 85 -3.03 1.33 -3.92
CA VAL A 85 -2.28 0.29 -4.65
C VAL A 85 -0.98 0.85 -5.21
N TYR A 86 0.10 0.08 -5.08
CA TYR A 86 1.42 0.39 -5.60
C TYR A 86 1.85 -0.72 -6.56
N ILE A 87 2.03 -0.36 -7.82
CA ILE A 87 2.54 -1.28 -8.86
C ILE A 87 4.04 -1.55 -8.64
N PHE A 88 4.78 -0.52 -8.22
CA PHE A 88 6.19 -0.60 -7.89
C PHE A 88 6.36 -0.24 -6.42
N GLY A 89 6.68 -1.24 -5.60
CA GLY A 89 6.97 -1.04 -4.19
C GLY A 89 8.26 -0.24 -3.98
N ARG A 90 8.41 0.34 -2.79
CA ARG A 90 9.69 0.93 -2.35
C ARG A 90 10.71 -0.22 -2.24
N GLY A 91 11.64 -0.31 -3.21
CA GLY A 91 12.69 -1.33 -3.26
C GLY A 91 12.61 -2.28 -4.46
N THR A 92 11.42 -2.44 -5.07
CA THR A 92 11.22 -3.38 -6.19
C THR A 92 12.02 -2.98 -7.44
N LEU A 93 12.19 -1.67 -7.67
CA LEU A 93 12.90 -1.13 -8.83
C LEU A 93 14.37 -1.56 -8.93
N GLN A 94 15.00 -2.06 -7.86
CA GLN A 94 16.41 -2.48 -7.90
C GLN A 94 16.61 -3.78 -8.71
N ASN A 95 15.59 -4.65 -8.76
CA ASN A 95 15.69 -5.99 -9.39
C ASN A 95 14.84 -6.15 -10.66
N VAL A 96 14.18 -5.09 -11.14
CA VAL A 96 13.40 -5.13 -12.40
C VAL A 96 14.34 -5.05 -13.60
N GLU A 97 14.14 -5.92 -14.59
CA GLU A 97 14.91 -5.92 -15.84
C GLU A 97 14.79 -4.58 -16.60
N LEU A 98 15.82 -4.22 -17.38
CA LEU A 98 15.90 -2.92 -18.06
C LEU A 98 14.71 -2.65 -18.99
N GLU A 99 14.15 -3.67 -19.63
CA GLU A 99 13.01 -3.53 -20.54
C GLU A 99 11.70 -3.24 -19.80
N GLU A 100 11.49 -3.88 -18.65
CA GLU A 100 10.33 -3.61 -17.80
C GLU A 100 10.43 -2.20 -17.19
N ARG A 101 11.63 -1.75 -16.81
CA ARG A 101 11.86 -0.36 -16.34
C ARG A 101 11.45 0.71 -17.36
N GLN A 102 11.61 0.44 -18.66
CA GLN A 102 11.22 1.39 -19.71
C GLN A 102 9.70 1.52 -19.89
N ARG A 103 8.93 0.51 -19.45
CA ARG A 103 7.46 0.54 -19.48
C ARG A 103 6.85 1.23 -18.26
N ILE A 104 7.66 1.52 -17.24
CA ILE A 104 7.25 2.23 -16.03
C ILE A 104 7.09 3.70 -16.37
N GLY A 105 5.84 4.17 -16.38
CA GLY A 105 5.57 5.60 -16.48
C GLY A 105 6.19 6.35 -15.31
N ARG A 106 6.61 7.60 -15.52
CA ARG A 106 7.20 8.44 -14.48
C ARG A 106 6.38 8.49 -13.20
N ASP A 107 5.05 8.36 -13.28
CA ASP A 107 4.14 8.41 -12.14
C ASP A 107 3.68 7.04 -11.62
N ASP A 108 4.08 5.92 -12.24
CA ASP A 108 3.63 4.58 -11.83
C ASP A 108 4.19 4.15 -10.45
N TYR A 109 5.14 4.91 -9.88
CA TYR A 109 5.58 4.76 -8.48
C TYR A 109 4.58 5.32 -7.45
N LYS A 110 3.62 6.16 -7.87
CA LYS A 110 2.68 6.82 -6.97
C LYS A 110 1.53 5.87 -6.61
N PRO A 111 1.10 5.85 -5.35
CA PRO A 111 -0.09 5.08 -4.97
C PRO A 111 -1.32 5.56 -5.74
N GLN A 112 -2.15 4.62 -6.15
CA GLN A 112 -3.48 4.89 -6.71
C GLN A 112 -4.54 4.54 -5.69
N TYR A 113 -5.46 5.47 -5.43
CA TYR A 113 -6.63 5.21 -4.59
C TYR A 113 -7.63 4.32 -5.32
N ILE A 114 -8.11 3.28 -4.66
CA ILE A 114 -9.12 2.35 -5.17
C ILE A 114 -10.20 2.18 -4.10
N CYS A 115 -11.46 2.29 -4.51
CA CYS A 115 -12.63 1.89 -3.73
C CYS A 115 -13.36 0.82 -4.53
N PHE A 116 -13.49 -0.38 -3.97
CA PHE A 116 -14.05 -1.53 -4.69
C PHE A 116 -15.58 -1.45 -4.85
N GLU A 117 -16.24 -0.57 -4.11
CA GLU A 117 -17.64 -0.18 -4.36
C GLU A 117 -17.83 0.74 -5.58
N ASN A 118 -16.78 1.38 -6.09
CA ASN A 118 -16.86 2.27 -7.24
C ASN A 118 -16.47 1.54 -8.55
N PRO A 119 -17.39 1.31 -9.51
CA PRO A 119 -17.11 0.56 -10.74
C PRO A 119 -16.02 1.18 -11.64
N PHE A 120 -15.88 2.51 -11.62
CA PHE A 120 -14.84 3.20 -12.38
C PHE A 120 -13.45 2.92 -11.79
N LEU A 121 -13.35 2.89 -10.47
CA LEU A 121 -12.10 2.55 -9.78
C LEU A 121 -11.78 1.06 -9.86
N VAL A 122 -12.79 0.19 -9.93
CA VAL A 122 -12.59 -1.24 -10.26
C VAL A 122 -12.01 -1.41 -11.67
N THR A 123 -12.50 -0.64 -12.65
CA THR A 123 -11.95 -0.64 -14.02
C THR A 123 -10.51 -0.12 -14.04
N LEU A 124 -10.21 0.91 -13.25
CA LEU A 124 -8.84 1.41 -13.07
C LEU A 124 -7.94 0.33 -12.45
N PHE A 125 -8.39 -0.31 -11.38
CA PHE A 125 -7.68 -1.38 -10.70
C PHE A 125 -7.29 -2.49 -11.68
N GLU A 126 -8.22 -2.97 -12.51
CA GLU A 126 -7.94 -3.99 -13.53
C GLU A 126 -6.81 -3.58 -14.50
N LYS A 127 -6.80 -2.31 -14.94
CA LYS A 127 -5.73 -1.79 -15.80
C LYS A 127 -4.40 -1.74 -15.08
N LEU A 128 -4.38 -1.38 -13.79
CA LEU A 128 -3.18 -1.35 -12.97
C LEU A 128 -2.61 -2.77 -12.76
N LEU A 129 -3.45 -3.79 -12.57
CA LEU A 129 -3.01 -5.18 -12.41
C LEU A 129 -2.12 -5.65 -13.57
N ARG A 130 -2.45 -5.25 -14.80
CA ARG A 130 -1.68 -5.62 -16.01
C ARG A 130 -0.27 -5.04 -16.03
N LYS A 131 -0.03 -3.96 -15.29
CA LYS A 131 1.28 -3.31 -15.16
C LYS A 131 2.15 -3.91 -14.07
N VAL A 132 1.60 -4.78 -13.21
CA VAL A 132 2.35 -5.36 -12.09
C VAL A 132 3.46 -6.28 -12.64
N PRO A 133 4.74 -6.03 -12.32
CA PRO A 133 5.83 -6.89 -12.78
C PRO A 133 5.80 -8.24 -12.07
N ALA A 134 5.83 -8.22 -10.72
CA ALA A 134 5.96 -9.40 -9.88
C ALA A 134 5.02 -9.40 -8.66
N THR A 135 4.97 -8.29 -7.92
CA THR A 135 4.18 -8.19 -6.68
C THR A 135 3.45 -6.84 -6.65
N LEU A 136 2.15 -6.86 -6.37
CA LEU A 136 1.36 -5.66 -6.09
C LEU A 136 1.36 -5.41 -4.59
N THR A 137 1.62 -4.19 -4.16
CA THR A 137 1.34 -3.80 -2.76
C THR A 137 -0.02 -3.13 -2.68
N ILE A 138 -0.89 -3.66 -1.85
CA ILE A 138 -2.17 -3.03 -1.46
C ILE A 138 -1.98 -2.54 -0.03
N GLU A 139 -2.14 -1.25 0.24
CA GLU A 139 -2.08 -0.66 1.58
C GLU A 139 -3.45 -0.16 1.98
N GLU A 140 -3.84 -0.33 3.23
CA GLU A 140 -5.12 0.19 3.71
C GLU A 140 -5.21 1.73 3.56
N MET A 141 -6.39 2.24 3.22
CA MET A 141 -6.66 3.67 3.36
C MET A 141 -6.88 3.98 4.84
N LEU A 142 -5.93 4.70 5.46
CA LEU A 142 -6.04 5.13 6.85
C LEU A 142 -5.58 6.59 7.00
N PRO A 143 -6.45 7.52 7.46
CA PRO A 143 -7.88 7.34 7.75
C PRO A 143 -8.68 6.93 6.51
N ASN A 144 -9.70 6.08 6.69
CA ASN A 144 -10.67 5.76 5.63
C ASN A 144 -11.69 6.91 5.45
N SER A 145 -12.58 6.85 4.45
CA SER A 145 -13.54 7.94 4.16
C SER A 145 -14.40 8.34 5.36
N GLU A 146 -14.84 7.35 6.15
CA GLU A 146 -15.62 7.51 7.39
C GLU A 146 -14.82 8.19 8.52
N GLN A 147 -13.49 8.12 8.48
CA GLN A 147 -12.57 8.66 9.49
C GLN A 147 -11.93 9.99 9.09
N LEU A 148 -12.19 10.47 7.87
CA LEU A 148 -11.67 11.77 7.41
C LEU A 148 -12.19 12.92 8.28
N LEU A 149 -11.35 13.96 8.40
CA LEU A 149 -11.67 15.13 9.21
C LEU A 149 -12.92 15.83 8.66
N ALA A 150 -13.93 15.98 9.52
CA ALA A 150 -15.14 16.71 9.18
C ALA A 150 -14.92 18.22 9.36
N ILE A 151 -15.18 18.99 8.30
CA ILE A 151 -15.16 20.45 8.30
C ILE A 151 -16.52 20.91 7.77
N GLY A 152 -17.39 21.35 8.69
CA GLY A 152 -18.80 21.59 8.40
C GLY A 152 -19.53 20.26 8.09
N GLU A 153 -20.28 20.22 6.99
CA GLU A 153 -21.03 19.04 6.56
C GLU A 153 -20.21 18.08 5.68
N HIS A 154 -18.95 18.41 5.38
CA HIS A 154 -18.10 17.66 4.45
C HIS A 154 -16.90 17.07 5.17
N ARG A 155 -16.38 15.98 4.61
CA ARG A 155 -15.15 15.32 5.07
C ARG A 155 -14.02 15.57 4.09
N HIS A 156 -12.84 15.84 4.61
CA HIS A 156 -11.69 16.25 3.80
C HIS A 156 -10.47 15.37 4.08
N VAL A 157 -9.72 15.08 3.02
CA VAL A 157 -8.35 14.59 3.16
C VAL A 157 -7.49 15.73 3.69
N THR A 158 -6.77 15.49 4.78
CA THR A 158 -5.94 16.48 5.44
C THR A 158 -4.57 15.92 5.76
N GLU A 159 -3.55 16.73 5.58
CA GLU A 159 -2.19 16.45 6.01
C GLU A 159 -1.70 17.61 6.88
N PHE A 160 -1.16 17.28 8.06
CA PHE A 160 -0.61 18.26 8.98
C PHE A 160 0.91 18.09 9.05
N VAL A 161 1.63 19.17 8.83
CA VAL A 161 3.10 19.20 8.99
C VAL A 161 3.40 19.77 10.36
N LEU A 162 3.96 18.93 11.24
CA LEU A 162 4.40 19.36 12.57
C LEU A 162 5.90 19.68 12.53
N GLN A 163 6.25 20.84 13.09
CA GLN A 163 7.62 21.23 13.35
C GLN A 163 7.83 21.29 14.86
N TRP A 164 8.90 20.66 15.34
CA TRP A 164 9.33 20.74 16.74
C TRP A 164 10.80 21.17 16.82
N TYR A 165 11.21 21.64 17.99
CA TYR A 165 12.59 22.02 18.28
C TYR A 165 13.07 21.23 19.51
N ASP A 166 14.37 20.94 19.57
CA ASP A 166 14.96 20.39 20.77
C ASP A 166 14.97 21.46 21.87
N GLN A 167 14.56 21.10 23.07
CA GLN A 167 14.62 21.97 24.25
C GLN A 167 16.00 21.78 24.89
N ALA A 168 17.05 22.17 24.17
CA ALA A 168 18.41 22.14 24.68
C ALA A 168 19.15 23.40 24.22
N GLU A 169 18.88 24.52 24.90
CA GLU A 169 19.75 25.69 25.10
C GLU A 169 18.90 26.83 25.68
N ASP A 170 18.71 26.81 27.00
CA ASP A 170 18.38 27.97 27.83
C ASP A 170 18.73 27.60 29.29
N THR A 171 20.03 27.41 29.57
CA THR A 171 20.58 27.46 30.94
C THR A 171 22.04 27.85 30.91
#